data_AF-A0A433B2E8-F1
#
_entry.id   AF-A0A433B2E8-F1
#
_cell.length_a   1.000
_cell.length_b   1.000
_cell.length_c   1.000
_cell.angle_alpha   90.00
_cell.angle_beta   90.00
_cell.angle_gamma   90.00
#
_symmetry.space_group_name_H-M   'P 1'
#
loop_
_entity.id
_entity.type
_entity.pdbx_description
1 polymer ?
#
loop_
_entity_poly.entity_id
_entity_poly.type
_entity_poly.pdbx_seq_one_letter_code
_entity_poly.pdbx_strand_id
1 'polypeptide(L)'
;MADNIDTSTAIADLKREVAELSGLSLATGVILTQLLQKIASREMNPQGAATTIVTNARAAIESFTSQKGSDPVMKARALDAVKQYEDQIRSVLRD
;
A
#
# COMPACT_ATOMS: atom_id res chain seq x y z
N MET A 1 12.20 39.07 2.17
CA MET A 1 11.28 38.63 1.09
C MET A 1 11.87 37.56 0.17
N ALA A 2 13.20 37.49 -0.02
CA ALA A 2 13.84 36.45 -0.84
C ALA A 2 13.64 35.00 -0.30
N ASP A 3 13.66 34.83 1.03
CA ASP A 3 13.52 33.53 1.71
C ASP A 3 12.14 32.85 1.49
N ASN A 4 11.12 33.66 1.21
CA ASN A 4 9.75 33.19 1.04
C ASN A 4 9.51 32.65 -0.39
N ILE A 5 10.26 33.15 -1.38
CA ILE A 5 10.19 32.66 -2.77
C ILE A 5 10.81 31.26 -2.87
N ASP A 6 11.94 31.02 -2.18
CA ASP A 6 12.61 29.73 -2.12
C ASP A 6 11.73 28.67 -1.41
N THR A 7 11.19 29.03 -0.24
CA THR A 7 10.24 28.17 0.49
C THR A 7 8.99 27.83 -0.33
N SER A 8 8.42 28.81 -1.04
CA SER A 8 7.22 28.57 -1.87
C SER A 8 7.50 27.64 -3.05
N THR A 9 8.72 27.70 -3.61
CA THR A 9 9.17 26.84 -4.71
C THR A 9 9.38 25.42 -4.19
N ALA A 10 10.08 25.26 -3.06
CA ALA A 10 10.25 23.95 -2.41
C ALA A 10 8.92 23.29 -2.03
N ILE A 11 7.92 24.06 -1.57
CA ILE A 11 6.58 23.53 -1.30
C ILE A 11 5.89 23.07 -2.59
N ALA A 12 6.04 23.82 -3.69
CA ALA A 12 5.46 23.43 -4.97
C ALA A 12 6.09 22.13 -5.50
N ASP A 13 7.40 21.99 -5.39
CA ASP A 13 8.14 20.79 -5.78
C ASP A 13 7.74 19.59 -4.91
N LEU A 14 7.69 19.75 -3.59
CA LEU A 14 7.21 18.70 -2.68
C LEU A 14 5.77 18.27 -2.99
N LYS A 15 4.86 19.20 -3.31
CA LYS A 15 3.49 18.86 -3.72
C LYS A 15 3.46 18.05 -5.01
N ARG A 16 4.34 18.38 -5.95
CA ARG A 16 4.47 17.64 -7.21
C ARG A 16 5.00 16.23 -6.95
N GLU A 17 6.05 16.08 -6.17
CA GLU A 17 6.59 14.75 -5.80
C GLU A 17 5.53 13.91 -5.08
N VAL A 18 4.77 14.49 -4.16
CA VAL A 18 3.65 13.81 -3.50
C VAL A 18 2.60 13.35 -4.51
N ALA A 19 2.26 14.17 -5.52
CA ALA A 19 1.31 13.79 -6.56
C ALA A 19 1.84 12.63 -7.43
N GLU A 20 3.12 12.67 -7.80
CA GLU A 20 3.78 11.60 -8.57
C GLU A 20 3.82 10.28 -7.77
N LEU A 21 4.24 10.33 -6.50
CA LEU A 21 4.24 9.18 -5.58
C LEU A 21 2.83 8.63 -5.34
N SER A 22 1.83 9.51 -5.22
CA SER A 22 0.43 9.11 -5.06
C SER A 22 -0.08 8.38 -6.31
N GLY A 23 0.27 8.86 -7.51
CA GLY A 23 -0.05 8.21 -8.77
C GLY A 23 0.58 6.83 -8.90
N LEU A 24 1.87 6.71 -8.55
CA LEU A 24 2.58 5.42 -8.53
C LEU A 24 1.92 4.45 -7.54
N SER A 25 1.64 4.92 -6.32
CA SER A 25 0.98 4.10 -5.28
C SER A 25 -0.39 3.61 -5.71
N LEU A 26 -1.20 4.46 -6.37
CA LEU A 26 -2.49 4.07 -6.92
C LEU A 26 -2.34 2.98 -8.00
N ALA A 27 -1.44 3.19 -8.97
CA ALA A 27 -1.21 2.23 -10.05
C ALA A 27 -0.73 0.87 -9.51
N THR A 28 0.23 0.88 -8.57
CA THR A 28 0.69 -0.34 -7.90
C THR A 28 -0.43 -1.03 -7.14
N GLY A 29 -1.25 -0.29 -6.40
CA GLY A 29 -2.38 -0.87 -5.66
C GLY A 29 -3.42 -1.55 -6.56
N VAL A 30 -3.74 -0.94 -7.69
CA VAL A 30 -4.64 -1.54 -8.70
C VAL A 30 -4.05 -2.82 -9.27
N ILE A 31 -2.78 -2.80 -9.68
CA ILE A 31 -2.10 -3.97 -10.26
C ILE A 31 -2.03 -5.12 -9.24
N LEU A 32 -1.60 -4.83 -8.01
CA LEU A 32 -1.50 -5.85 -6.96
C LEU A 32 -2.86 -6.49 -6.67
N THR A 33 -3.91 -5.68 -6.59
CA THR A 33 -5.28 -6.18 -6.38
C THR A 33 -5.71 -7.12 -7.51
N GLN A 34 -5.49 -6.76 -8.78
CA GLN A 34 -5.82 -7.62 -9.92
C GLN A 34 -5.01 -8.93 -9.93
N LEU A 35 -3.71 -8.86 -9.61
CA LEU A 35 -2.86 -10.05 -9.51
C LEU A 35 -3.33 -10.98 -8.39
N LEU A 36 -3.66 -10.42 -7.22
CA LEU A 36 -4.16 -11.18 -6.06
C LEU A 36 -5.50 -11.83 -6.36
N GLN A 37 -6.42 -11.13 -7.02
CA GLN A 37 -7.68 -11.70 -7.49
C GLN A 37 -7.44 -12.89 -8.44
N LYS A 38 -6.54 -12.72 -9.43
CA LYS A 38 -6.22 -13.76 -10.41
C LYS A 38 -5.54 -14.98 -9.78
N ILE A 39 -4.76 -14.79 -8.72
CA ILE A 39 -4.14 -15.88 -7.95
C ILE A 39 -5.22 -16.57 -7.12
N ALA A 40 -5.97 -15.82 -6.31
CA ALA A 40 -7.00 -16.36 -5.44
C ALA A 40 -8.10 -17.11 -6.21
N SER A 41 -8.52 -16.62 -7.39
CA SER A 41 -9.56 -17.25 -8.21
C SER A 41 -9.18 -18.64 -8.75
N ARG A 42 -7.91 -19.02 -8.68
CA ARG A 42 -7.42 -20.35 -9.11
C ARG A 42 -7.44 -21.37 -7.98
N GLU A 43 -7.62 -20.92 -6.74
CA GLU A 43 -7.63 -21.75 -5.56
C GLU A 43 -9.02 -22.36 -5.34
N MET A 44 -9.06 -23.57 -4.76
CA MET A 44 -10.31 -24.23 -4.39
C MET A 44 -11.11 -23.41 -3.36
N ASN A 45 -10.43 -22.58 -2.56
CA ASN A 45 -11.02 -21.61 -1.64
C ASN A 45 -10.36 -20.23 -1.81
N PRO A 46 -10.85 -19.39 -2.74
CA PRO A 46 -10.28 -18.08 -3.04
C PRO A 46 -10.24 -17.13 -1.82
N GLN A 47 -11.26 -17.18 -0.98
CA GLN A 47 -11.35 -16.35 0.23
C GLN A 47 -10.30 -16.74 1.28
N GLY A 48 -10.06 -18.05 1.45
CA GLY A 48 -9.01 -18.57 2.33
C GLY A 48 -7.62 -18.21 1.84
N ALA A 49 -7.38 -18.29 0.53
CA ALA A 49 -6.12 -17.88 -0.09
C ALA A 49 -5.84 -16.39 0.10
N ALA A 50 -6.83 -15.53 -0.15
CA ALA A 50 -6.73 -14.09 0.08
C ALA A 50 -6.38 -13.76 1.54
N THR A 51 -7.08 -14.37 2.50
CA THR A 51 -6.80 -14.19 3.94
C THR A 51 -5.37 -14.57 4.30
N THR A 52 -4.88 -15.70 3.76
CA THR A 52 -3.51 -16.18 4.01
C THR A 52 -2.47 -15.21 3.47
N ILE A 53 -2.65 -14.73 2.24
CA ILE A 53 -1.71 -13.80 1.61
C ILE A 53 -1.62 -12.49 2.40
N VAL A 54 -2.76 -11.91 2.79
CA VAL A 54 -2.81 -10.68 3.59
C VAL A 54 -2.15 -10.87 4.95
N THR A 55 -2.43 -11.99 5.62
CA THR A 55 -1.83 -12.32 6.93
C THR A 55 -0.31 -12.40 6.83
N ASN A 56 0.21 -13.08 5.80
CA ASN A 56 1.64 -13.19 5.56
C ASN A 56 2.28 -11.83 5.25
N ALA A 57 1.61 -10.99 4.47
CA ALA A 57 2.08 -9.63 4.16
C ALA A 57 2.18 -8.77 5.43
N ARG A 58 1.17 -8.83 6.31
CA ARG A 58 1.18 -8.13 7.60
C ARG A 58 2.36 -8.57 8.47
N ALA A 59 2.56 -9.88 8.62
CA ALA A 59 3.66 -10.43 9.40
C ALA A 59 5.03 -10.00 8.85
N ALA A 60 5.19 -9.99 7.51
CA ALA A 60 6.42 -9.53 6.87
C ALA A 60 6.71 -8.05 7.13
N ILE A 61 5.69 -7.18 7.08
CA ILE A 61 5.84 -5.75 7.42
C ILE A 61 6.23 -5.59 8.89
N GLU A 62 5.55 -6.27 9.80
CA GLU A 62 5.87 -6.21 11.23
C GLU A 62 7.30 -6.67 11.51
N SER A 63 7.75 -7.75 10.86
CA SER A 63 9.13 -8.26 10.97
C SER A 63 10.16 -7.26 10.41
N PHE A 64 9.93 -6.76 9.19
CA PHE A 64 10.85 -5.84 8.53
C PHE A 64 11.02 -4.52 9.30
N THR A 65 9.91 -3.97 9.79
CA THR A 65 9.90 -2.70 10.53
C THR A 65 10.57 -2.82 11.90
N SER A 66 10.44 -3.99 12.54
CA SER A 66 11.07 -4.26 13.84
C SER A 66 12.59 -4.45 13.72
N GLN A 67 13.09 -4.96 12.59
CA GLN A 67 14.52 -5.19 12.37
C GLN A 67 15.29 -3.93 11.96
N LYS A 68 14.64 -2.99 11.26
CA LYS A 68 15.33 -1.84 10.65
C LYS A 68 15.17 -0.51 11.38
N GLY A 69 14.45 -0.47 12.50
CA GLY A 69 14.16 0.79 13.20
C GLY A 69 13.39 1.77 12.31
N SER A 70 12.40 1.27 11.56
CA SER A 70 11.63 2.07 10.62
C SER A 70 10.77 3.12 11.31
N ASP A 71 10.54 4.25 10.64
CA ASP A 71 9.61 5.29 11.09
C ASP A 71 8.21 4.70 11.42
N PRO A 72 7.63 4.99 12.61
CA PRO A 72 6.29 4.54 12.98
C PRO A 72 5.20 4.91 11.96
N VAL A 73 5.30 6.06 11.29
CA VAL A 73 4.36 6.51 10.27
C VAL A 73 4.44 5.62 9.03
N MET A 74 5.65 5.24 8.61
CA MET A 74 5.85 4.31 7.51
C MET A 74 5.23 2.94 7.83
N LYS A 75 5.46 2.43 9.05
CA LYS A 75 4.87 1.16 9.50
C LYS A 75 3.34 1.22 9.49
N ALA A 76 2.76 2.25 10.10
CA ALA A 76 1.31 2.43 10.16
C ALA A 76 0.70 2.49 8.75
N ARG A 77 1.31 3.27 7.85
CA ARG A 77 0.83 3.41 6.48
C ARG A 77 0.89 2.10 5.69
N ALA A 78 1.95 1.31 5.88
CA ALA A 78 2.10 0.01 5.22
C ALA A 78 1.03 -0.99 5.71
N LEU A 79 0.74 -1.02 7.01
CA LEU A 79 -0.31 -1.86 7.58
C LEU A 79 -1.71 -1.45 7.11
N ASP A 80 -1.98 -0.14 7.04
CA ASP A 80 -3.24 0.38 6.50
C ASP A 80 -3.44 0.00 5.03
N ALA A 81 -2.38 0.06 4.22
CA ALA A 81 -2.43 -0.34 2.81
C ALA A 81 -2.77 -1.83 2.66
N VAL A 82 -2.18 -2.70 3.48
CA VAL A 82 -2.49 -4.14 3.47
C VAL A 82 -3.96 -4.40 3.80
N LYS A 83 -4.51 -3.69 4.79
CA LYS A 83 -5.94 -3.77 5.11
C LYS A 83 -6.82 -3.28 3.97
N GLN A 84 -6.47 -2.16 3.34
CA GLN A 84 -7.20 -1.64 2.18
C GLN A 84 -7.24 -2.67 1.04
N TYR A 85 -6.12 -3.35 0.76
CA TYR A 85 -6.09 -4.39 -0.26
C TYR A 85 -6.91 -5.61 0.12
N GLU A 86 -6.89 -6.02 1.39
CA GLU A 86 -7.76 -7.10 1.88
C GLU A 86 -9.24 -6.80 1.61
N ASP A 87 -9.70 -5.61 1.97
CA ASP A 87 -11.08 -5.18 1.77
C ASP A 87 -11.44 -5.18 0.28
N GLN A 88 -10.55 -4.67 -0.57
CA GLN A 88 -10.74 -4.65 -2.03
C GLN A 88 -10.80 -6.07 -2.63
N ILE A 89 -9.92 -6.97 -2.23
CA ILE A 89 -9.91 -8.36 -2.72
C ILE A 89 -11.18 -9.07 -2.28
N ARG A 90 -11.55 -8.97 -1.00
CA ARG A 90 -12.79 -9.58 -0.48
C ARG A 90 -14.04 -9.03 -1.17
N SER A 91 -14.05 -7.74 -1.53
CA SER A 91 -15.20 -7.09 -2.17
C SER A 91 -15.57 -7.70 -3.52
N VAL A 92 -14.59 -8.25 -4.25
CA VAL A 92 -14.81 -8.82 -5.59
C VAL A 92 -14.91 -10.34 -5.62
N LEU A 93 -14.46 -11.03 -4.55
CA LEU A 93 -14.49 -12.49 -4.45
C LEU A 93 -15.85 -13.02 -3.91
N ARG A 94 -16.93 -12.23 -3.97
CA ARG A 94 -18.26 -12.65 -3.45
C ARG A 94 -18.78 -13.88 -4.21
N ASP A 95 -19.23 -14.87 -3.42
CA ASP A 95 -19.78 -16.21 -3.70
C ASP A 95 -19.96 -16.65 -5.16
#